data_AF-A0A7S2WYM5-F1
#
_entry.id   AF-A0A7S2WYM5-F1
#
_cell.length_a   1.000
_cell.length_b   1.000
_cell.length_c   1.000
_cell.angle_alpha   90.00
_cell.angle_beta   90.00
_cell.angle_gamma   90.00
#
_symmetry.space_group_name_H-M   'P 1'
#
loop_
_entity.id
_entity.type
_entity.pdbx_description
1 polymer ?
#
loop_
_entity_poly.entity_id
_entity_poly.type
_entity_poly.pdbx_seq_one_letter_code
_entity_poly.pdbx_strand_id
1 'polypeptide(L)'
;VVKSRMVFIEDEDFERILEKIALLESERDRAEGLLRSVESARKLQLTEGQLAELCDIKTKLLYSAEKAGRDEEEDDGTIGKGEAGESDVLAGENAIPTGEGGGGLPAVSPESTCSPVDQIVSEVEKLTNWWTDGWKQLIVPPSETERAGGGGKGRPTSQLDLLKREVKDKSEQCERLKREVQIFESRLRVEQKFGEEKVRKAKAERDEARNSAREALKKLANLQVRLQEVQERCGQSEKEMIAARSERAELAAEVVILKEEVKKSEDCTNFWKQKYLQERESRRKTHEQLQQIRGNIRVLCRIRPALVRGEGDAADKVATTIPMPGLIRLNKDRRNMDFEYNSCF
;
A
#
# COMPACT_ATOMS: atom_id res chain seq x y z
N VAL A 1 -23.92 -14.55 47.89
CA VAL A 1 -24.52 -15.81 47.37
C VAL A 1 -24.21 -15.89 45.88
N VAL A 2 -23.13 -16.57 45.51
CA VAL A 2 -22.76 -16.79 44.11
C VAL A 2 -23.51 -18.05 43.67
N LYS A 3 -24.53 -17.90 42.81
CA LYS A 3 -25.22 -19.02 42.18
C LYS A 3 -24.31 -19.61 41.11
N SER A 4 -23.60 -20.69 41.42
CA SER A 4 -22.93 -21.53 40.42
C SER A 4 -23.99 -22.25 39.60
N ARG A 5 -24.19 -21.84 38.35
CA ARG A 5 -24.91 -22.64 37.34
C ARG A 5 -23.98 -23.77 36.89
N MET A 6 -24.21 -24.99 37.36
CA MET A 6 -23.69 -26.18 36.69
C MET A 6 -24.50 -26.38 35.41
N VAL A 7 -23.85 -26.16 34.27
CA VAL A 7 -24.35 -26.55 32.95
C VAL A 7 -23.99 -28.01 32.76
N PHE A 8 -24.99 -28.87 32.62
CA PHE A 8 -24.79 -30.24 32.16
C PHE A 8 -24.50 -30.18 30.66
N ILE A 9 -23.30 -30.60 30.27
CA ILE A 9 -22.92 -30.81 28.87
C ILE A 9 -23.38 -32.23 28.55
N GLU A 10 -24.24 -32.39 27.54
CA GLU A 10 -24.70 -33.70 27.07
C GLU A 10 -23.52 -34.47 26.45
N ASP A 11 -23.52 -35.80 26.54
CA ASP A 11 -22.35 -36.64 26.20
C ASP A 11 -21.87 -36.45 24.74
N GLU A 12 -22.75 -36.07 23.81
CA GLU A 12 -22.39 -35.76 22.41
C GLU A 12 -21.59 -34.44 22.25
N ASP A 13 -21.84 -33.46 23.13
CA ASP A 13 -21.09 -32.21 23.14
C ASP A 13 -19.72 -32.38 23.79
N PHE A 14 -19.57 -33.35 24.71
CA PHE A 14 -18.29 -33.66 25.33
C PHE A 14 -17.31 -34.32 24.34
N GLU A 15 -17.78 -35.27 23.53
CA GLU A 15 -17.01 -35.89 22.44
C GLU A 15 -16.53 -34.84 21.41
N ARG A 16 -17.41 -33.93 20.98
CA ARG A 16 -17.03 -32.83 20.07
C ARG A 16 -16.02 -31.86 20.68
N ILE A 17 -16.11 -31.60 21.98
CA ILE A 17 -15.12 -30.78 22.69
C ILE A 17 -13.77 -31.50 22.74
N LEU A 18 -13.75 -32.81 22.98
CA LEU A 18 -12.53 -33.61 22.97
C LEU A 18 -11.88 -33.68 21.59
N GLU A 19 -12.65 -33.86 20.52
CA GLU A 19 -12.13 -33.79 19.14
C GLU A 19 -11.53 -32.42 18.82
N LYS A 20 -12.18 -31.35 19.28
CA LYS A 20 -11.69 -29.98 19.08
C LYS A 20 -10.41 -29.70 19.89
N ILE A 21 -10.30 -30.26 21.09
CA ILE A 21 -9.07 -30.19 21.89
C ILE A 21 -7.94 -30.98 21.19
N ALA A 22 -8.21 -32.18 20.68
CA ALA A 22 -7.23 -32.98 19.96
C ALA A 22 -6.72 -32.30 18.68
N LEU A 23 -7.60 -31.62 17.94
CA LEU A 23 -7.22 -30.80 16.78
C LEU A 23 -6.32 -29.63 17.19
N LEU A 24 -6.67 -28.91 18.27
CA LEU A 24 -5.87 -27.80 18.76
C LEU A 24 -4.50 -28.25 19.29
N GLU A 25 -4.41 -29.43 19.89
CA GLU A 25 -3.14 -30.03 20.31
C GLU A 25 -2.28 -30.43 19.10
N SER A 26 -2.88 -31.01 18.07
CA SER A 26 -2.16 -31.30 16.82
C SER A 26 -1.66 -30.04 16.11
N GLU A 27 -2.43 -28.95 16.14
CA GLU A 27 -2.02 -27.65 15.58
C GLU A 27 -0.90 -27.00 16.40
N ARG A 28 -0.96 -27.09 17.74
CA ARG A 28 0.11 -26.64 18.64
C ARG A 28 1.42 -27.36 18.33
N ASP A 29 1.37 -28.68 18.19
CA ASP A 29 2.58 -29.48 17.95
C ASP A 29 3.18 -29.20 16.56
N ARG A 30 2.34 -28.92 15.53
CA ARG A 30 2.82 -28.41 14.23
C ARG A 30 3.46 -27.04 14.35
N ALA A 31 2.87 -26.13 15.13
CA ALA A 31 3.41 -24.79 15.34
C ALA A 31 4.76 -24.84 16.06
N GLU A 32 4.92 -25.70 17.07
CA GLU A 32 6.20 -25.93 17.74
C GLU A 32 7.25 -26.54 16.80
N GLY A 33 6.87 -27.48 15.93
CA GLY A 33 7.77 -28.03 14.91
C GLY A 33 8.27 -26.97 13.94
N LEU A 34 7.39 -26.07 13.48
CA LEU A 34 7.76 -24.94 12.65
C LEU A 34 8.66 -23.95 13.38
N LEU A 35 8.40 -23.68 14.67
CA LEU A 35 9.23 -22.78 15.47
C LEU A 35 10.66 -23.32 15.61
N ARG A 36 10.81 -24.63 15.86
CA ARG A 36 12.12 -25.31 15.90
C ARG A 36 12.81 -25.28 14.54
N SER A 37 12.07 -25.39 13.44
CA SER A 37 12.60 -25.26 12.09
C SER A 37 13.10 -23.83 11.80
N VAL A 38 12.37 -22.81 12.25
CA VAL A 38 12.77 -21.40 12.11
C VAL A 38 13.96 -21.07 13.01
N GLU A 39 14.01 -21.60 14.23
CA GLU A 39 15.17 -21.46 15.11
C GLU A 39 16.40 -22.19 14.57
N SER A 40 16.22 -23.33 13.91
CA SER A 40 17.28 -24.05 13.20
C SER A 40 17.76 -23.27 11.97
N ALA A 41 16.85 -22.67 11.21
CA ALA A 41 17.16 -21.76 10.10
C ALA A 41 17.92 -20.50 10.58
N ARG A 42 17.56 -19.97 11.76
CA ARG A 42 18.24 -18.85 12.41
C ARG A 42 19.63 -19.21 12.92
N LYS A 43 19.83 -20.46 13.40
CA LYS A 43 21.15 -21.01 13.75
C LYS A 43 22.06 -21.22 12.53
N LEU A 44 21.48 -21.36 11.33
CA LEU A 44 22.20 -21.50 10.07
C LEU A 44 22.59 -20.17 9.40
N GLN A 45 22.42 -19.02 10.09
CA GLN A 45 22.75 -17.67 9.57
C GLN A 45 22.13 -17.35 8.20
N LEU A 46 20.92 -17.86 7.94
CA LEU A 46 20.18 -17.48 6.73
C LEU A 46 19.84 -15.98 6.81
N THR A 47 20.11 -15.25 5.74
CA THR A 47 19.82 -13.81 5.65
C THR A 47 18.31 -13.58 5.60
N GLU A 48 17.83 -12.39 5.97
CA GLU A 48 16.39 -12.05 5.94
C GLU A 48 15.75 -12.31 4.56
N GLY A 49 16.53 -12.17 3.47
CA GLY A 49 16.09 -12.51 2.12
C GLY A 49 15.84 -14.01 1.91
N GLN A 50 16.71 -14.87 2.45
CA GLN A 50 16.54 -16.33 2.36
C GLN A 50 15.37 -16.84 3.22
N LEU A 51 15.10 -16.17 4.33
CA LEU A 51 13.91 -16.45 5.15
C LEU A 51 12.61 -16.03 4.44
N ALA A 52 12.63 -14.91 3.71
CA ALA A 52 11.51 -14.46 2.91
C ALA A 52 11.20 -15.43 1.76
N GLU A 53 12.24 -15.94 1.07
CA GLU A 53 12.09 -16.95 0.02
C GLU A 53 11.50 -18.26 0.55
N LEU A 54 11.94 -18.74 1.72
CA LEU A 54 11.38 -19.94 2.35
C LEU A 54 9.92 -19.76 2.79
N CYS A 55 9.56 -18.56 3.28
CA CYS A 55 8.17 -18.22 3.57
C CYS A 55 7.30 -18.17 2.31
N ASP A 56 7.83 -17.65 1.19
CA ASP A 56 7.12 -17.61 -0.09
C ASP A 56 6.93 -19.03 -0.67
N ILE A 57 7.96 -19.89 -0.58
CA ILE A 57 7.88 -21.31 -0.95
C ILE A 57 6.85 -22.04 -0.06
N LYS A 58 6.83 -21.79 1.25
CA LYS A 58 5.83 -22.34 2.16
C LYS A 58 4.42 -21.91 1.80
N THR A 59 4.22 -20.65 1.43
CA THR A 59 2.90 -20.12 1.05
C THR A 59 2.42 -20.77 -0.25
N LYS A 60 3.30 -20.97 -1.23
CA LYS A 60 3.01 -21.69 -2.47
C LYS A 60 2.71 -23.17 -2.24
N LEU A 61 3.39 -23.83 -1.30
CA LEU A 61 3.13 -25.22 -0.94
C LEU A 61 1.80 -25.38 -0.19
N LEU A 62 1.48 -24.49 0.74
CA LEU A 62 0.18 -24.49 1.43
C LEU A 62 -0.97 -24.24 0.45
N TYR A 63 -0.81 -23.29 -0.47
CA TYR A 63 -1.79 -23.04 -1.53
C TYR A 63 -1.96 -24.25 -2.48
N SER A 64 -0.87 -24.94 -2.80
CA SER A 64 -0.90 -26.16 -3.62
C SER A 64 -1.55 -27.35 -2.88
N ALA A 65 -1.33 -27.47 -1.57
CA ALA A 65 -1.96 -28.50 -0.74
C ALA A 65 -3.45 -28.22 -0.48
N GLU A 66 -3.83 -26.95 -0.35
CA GLU A 66 -5.23 -26.52 -0.22
C GLU A 66 -6.00 -26.69 -1.55
N LYS A 67 -5.30 -26.57 -2.69
CA LYS A 67 -5.83 -26.89 -4.01
C LYS A 67 -5.95 -28.42 -4.22
N ALA A 68 -4.94 -29.19 -3.83
CA ALA A 68 -4.99 -30.66 -3.87
C ALA A 68 -6.07 -31.27 -2.95
N GLY A 69 -6.47 -30.57 -1.88
CA GLY A 69 -7.58 -30.97 -1.01
C GLY A 69 -8.98 -30.55 -1.50
N ARG A 70 -9.07 -29.75 -2.59
CA ARG A 70 -10.34 -29.38 -3.24
C ARG A 70 -10.58 -30.10 -4.55
N ASP A 71 -9.54 -30.64 -5.18
CA ASP A 71 -9.62 -31.25 -6.52
C ASP A 71 -9.94 -32.77 -6.49
N GLU A 72 -10.57 -33.30 -5.42
CA GLU A 72 -11.17 -34.66 -5.42
C GLU A 72 -12.65 -34.67 -5.89
N GLU A 73 -13.20 -33.53 -6.29
CA GLU A 73 -14.44 -33.46 -7.08
C GLU A 73 -14.16 -32.73 -8.41
N GLU A 74 -14.38 -33.45 -9.52
CA GLU A 74 -14.33 -33.05 -10.94
C GLU A 74 -13.05 -33.42 -11.74
N ASP A 75 -13.19 -34.56 -12.43
CA ASP A 75 -12.50 -34.92 -13.69
C ASP A 75 -12.55 -33.77 -14.72
N ASP A 76 -11.43 -33.48 -15.39
CA ASP A 76 -11.08 -34.01 -16.73
C ASP A 76 -9.96 -33.16 -17.36
N GLY A 77 -9.15 -33.79 -18.22
CA GLY A 77 -7.78 -33.37 -18.57
C GLY A 77 -7.58 -31.99 -19.21
N THR A 78 -6.31 -31.53 -19.21
CA THR A 78 -5.51 -31.29 -20.44
C THR A 78 -4.07 -30.90 -20.05
N ILE A 79 -3.11 -31.61 -20.66
CA ILE A 79 -1.66 -31.44 -20.58
C ILE A 79 -1.22 -30.21 -21.38
N GLY A 80 -0.29 -29.38 -20.87
CA GLY A 80 0.37 -28.39 -21.73
C GLY A 80 1.35 -27.41 -21.09
N LYS A 81 2.63 -27.79 -21.09
CA LYS A 81 3.85 -26.99 -21.34
C LYS A 81 4.19 -25.79 -20.44
N GLY A 82 5.37 -25.90 -19.81
CA GLY A 82 6.11 -24.77 -19.24
C GLY A 82 7.12 -24.16 -20.20
N GLU A 83 7.60 -22.98 -19.84
CA GLU A 83 8.76 -22.19 -20.32
C GLU A 83 9.02 -21.21 -19.15
N ALA A 84 10.13 -21.18 -18.41
CA ALA A 84 11.57 -21.09 -18.70
C ALA A 84 12.01 -19.72 -19.26
N GLY A 85 12.93 -19.06 -18.53
CA GLY A 85 13.68 -17.86 -18.93
C GLY A 85 13.12 -16.55 -18.36
N GLU A 86 13.89 -15.55 -17.94
CA GLU A 86 15.31 -15.31 -18.14
C GLU A 86 15.71 -14.13 -17.22
N SER A 87 16.83 -14.27 -16.52
CA SER A 87 17.50 -13.22 -15.78
C SER A 87 18.43 -12.47 -16.72
N ASP A 88 18.55 -11.15 -16.60
CA ASP A 88 19.77 -10.47 -17.02
C ASP A 88 20.12 -9.26 -16.17
N VAL A 89 21.44 -9.12 -16.02
CA VAL A 89 22.21 -8.31 -15.09
C VAL A 89 22.99 -7.25 -15.90
N LEU A 90 23.49 -6.23 -15.17
CA LEU A 90 24.59 -5.30 -15.51
C LEU A 90 24.15 -3.98 -16.17
N ALA A 91 24.77 -2.82 -15.93
CA ALA A 91 25.74 -2.30 -14.97
C ALA A 91 26.02 -0.83 -15.40
N GLY A 92 26.68 -0.05 -14.55
CA GLY A 92 27.41 1.18 -14.93
C GLY A 92 26.72 2.48 -14.49
N GLU A 93 27.08 3.08 -13.34
CA GLU A 93 28.17 4.09 -13.15
C GLU A 93 27.83 5.45 -13.80
N ASN A 94 28.11 6.65 -13.25
CA ASN A 94 28.64 7.15 -11.99
C ASN A 94 28.43 8.71 -12.00
N ALA A 95 28.47 9.32 -10.81
CA ALA A 95 28.87 10.71 -10.50
C ALA A 95 28.01 11.94 -10.95
N ILE A 96 27.27 12.54 -9.99
CA ILE A 96 27.55 13.78 -9.20
C ILE A 96 28.39 14.91 -9.90
N PRO A 97 28.28 16.25 -9.63
CA PRO A 97 27.31 17.09 -8.87
C PRO A 97 26.87 18.42 -9.58
N THR A 98 26.08 19.25 -8.85
CA THR A 98 26.07 20.76 -8.85
C THR A 98 25.66 21.46 -10.15
N GLY A 99 24.91 22.56 -10.18
CA GLY A 99 24.68 23.65 -9.23
C GLY A 99 24.48 24.90 -10.11
N GLU A 100 23.48 25.71 -9.78
CA GLU A 100 23.31 27.14 -10.04
C GLU A 100 23.70 27.77 -11.40
N GLY A 101 22.83 28.66 -11.90
CA GLY A 101 23.27 29.72 -12.81
C GLY A 101 22.26 30.14 -13.86
N GLY A 102 21.18 30.78 -13.43
CA GLY A 102 20.37 31.62 -14.31
C GLY A 102 21.20 32.84 -14.73
N GLY A 103 21.75 32.81 -15.94
CA GLY A 103 22.36 33.95 -16.61
C GLY A 103 21.52 34.31 -17.84
N GLY A 104 20.80 35.43 -17.74
CA GLY A 104 20.07 36.00 -18.87
C GLY A 104 21.02 36.44 -19.97
N LEU A 105 20.67 36.11 -21.21
CA LEU A 105 21.30 36.66 -22.41
C LEU A 105 20.45 37.83 -22.96
N PRO A 106 21.10 38.83 -23.58
CA PRO A 106 20.53 40.13 -23.85
C PRO A 106 19.60 40.14 -25.07
N ALA A 107 18.66 41.08 -25.05
CA ALA A 107 17.86 41.47 -26.19
C ALA A 107 18.78 42.01 -27.30
N VAL A 108 18.73 41.37 -28.46
CA VAL A 108 19.35 41.86 -29.69
C VAL A 108 18.27 42.62 -30.46
N SER A 109 18.44 43.92 -30.60
CA SER A 109 17.64 44.79 -31.47
C SER A 109 17.72 44.30 -32.92
N PRO A 110 16.64 44.35 -33.71
CA PRO A 110 16.70 43.98 -35.10
C PRO A 110 17.43 45.07 -35.90
N GLU A 111 18.65 44.76 -36.35
CA GLU A 111 19.31 45.54 -37.39
C GLU A 111 18.50 45.44 -38.68
N SER A 112 18.02 46.59 -39.12
CA SER A 112 17.43 46.86 -40.43
C SER A 112 18.42 46.49 -41.53
N THR A 113 18.36 45.25 -42.00
CA THR A 113 18.96 44.83 -43.27
C THR A 113 17.86 44.85 -44.32
N CYS A 114 17.90 45.89 -45.15
CA CYS A 114 17.06 46.01 -46.35
C CYS A 114 17.29 44.77 -47.22
N SER A 115 16.23 44.04 -47.55
CA SER A 115 16.34 42.78 -48.29
C SER A 115 16.94 43.05 -49.67
N PRO A 116 17.82 42.18 -50.22
CA PRO A 116 18.28 42.28 -51.60
C PRO A 116 17.14 42.39 -52.61
N VAL A 117 15.96 41.87 -52.24
CA VAL A 117 14.72 41.98 -53.02
C VAL A 117 14.21 43.43 -53.05
N ASP A 118 14.27 44.17 -51.95
CA ASP A 118 13.84 45.58 -51.88
C ASP A 118 14.76 46.49 -52.69
N GLN A 119 16.05 46.16 -52.76
CA GLN A 119 17.02 46.85 -53.62
C GLN A 119 16.74 46.61 -55.10
N ILE A 120 16.38 45.38 -55.49
CA ILE A 120 16.02 45.05 -56.88
C ILE A 120 14.69 45.72 -57.27
N VAL A 121 13.70 45.75 -56.38
CA VAL A 121 12.41 46.44 -56.62
C VAL A 121 12.64 47.95 -56.78
N SER A 122 13.47 48.57 -55.95
CA SER A 122 13.86 49.98 -56.07
C SER A 122 14.55 50.28 -57.41
N GLU A 123 15.44 49.41 -57.87
CA GLU A 123 16.16 49.59 -59.14
C GLU A 123 15.24 49.40 -60.36
N VAL A 124 14.28 48.48 -60.28
CA VAL A 124 13.24 48.29 -61.31
C VAL A 124 12.28 49.48 -61.34
N GLU A 125 11.87 50.05 -60.20
CA GLU A 125 11.05 51.26 -60.15
C GLU A 125 11.79 52.48 -60.72
N LYS A 126 13.07 52.65 -60.44
CA LYS A 126 13.90 53.71 -61.04
C LYS A 126 14.01 53.56 -62.56
N LEU A 127 14.23 52.35 -63.07
CA LEU A 127 14.28 52.08 -64.51
C LEU A 127 12.91 52.30 -65.19
N THR A 128 11.82 51.94 -64.51
CA THR A 128 10.46 52.14 -65.02
C THR A 128 10.11 53.63 -65.07
N ASN A 129 10.45 54.38 -64.02
CA ASN A 129 10.25 55.83 -63.97
C ASN A 129 11.12 56.57 -65.01
N TRP A 130 12.39 56.18 -65.18
CA TRP A 130 13.27 56.72 -66.22
C TRP A 130 12.71 56.46 -67.63
N TRP A 131 12.14 55.28 -67.86
CA TRP A 131 11.53 54.94 -69.16
C TRP A 131 10.22 55.73 -69.39
N THR A 132 9.38 55.90 -68.38
CA THR A 132 8.14 56.70 -68.49
C THR A 132 8.40 58.20 -68.66
N ASP A 133 9.43 58.74 -68.00
CA ASP A 133 9.79 60.15 -68.12
C ASP A 133 10.53 60.44 -69.43
N GLY A 134 11.31 59.49 -69.94
CA GLY A 134 11.90 59.56 -71.29
C GLY A 134 10.85 59.57 -72.40
N TRP A 135 9.72 58.87 -72.22
CA TRP A 135 8.60 58.89 -73.19
C TRP A 135 7.72 60.15 -73.09
N LYS A 136 7.57 60.74 -71.90
CA LYS A 136 6.82 61.99 -71.71
C LYS A 136 7.52 63.20 -72.35
N GLN A 137 8.84 63.18 -72.54
CA GLN A 137 9.57 64.23 -73.26
C GLN A 137 9.48 64.10 -74.79
N LEU A 138 8.97 63.00 -75.33
CA LEU A 138 8.86 62.76 -76.78
C LEU A 138 7.45 63.00 -77.35
N ILE A 139 6.46 63.29 -76.50
CA ILE A 139 5.07 63.57 -76.93
C ILE A 139 4.76 65.04 -76.65
N VAL A 140 5.05 65.89 -77.64
CA VAL A 140 4.46 67.23 -77.73
C VAL A 140 3.05 67.08 -78.32
N PRO A 141 1.98 67.53 -77.64
CA PRO A 141 0.65 67.65 -78.26
C PRO A 141 0.62 68.88 -79.19
N PRO A 142 0.06 68.80 -80.42
CA PRO A 142 -0.17 69.97 -81.24
C PRO A 142 -1.63 70.44 -81.19
N SER A 143 -1.85 71.64 -80.66
CA SER A 143 -2.97 72.55 -80.94
C SER A 143 -2.53 73.91 -80.38
N GLU A 144 -2.35 75.00 -81.12
CA GLU A 144 -3.03 75.57 -82.29
C GLU A 144 -1.94 76.19 -83.19
N THR A 145 -2.00 76.10 -84.52
CA THR A 145 -2.70 77.06 -85.36
C THR A 145 -2.88 76.54 -86.79
N GLU A 146 -3.97 77.03 -87.39
CA GLU A 146 -4.13 77.29 -88.82
C GLU A 146 -4.25 76.14 -89.83
N ARG A 147 -5.31 76.32 -90.62
CA ARG A 147 -5.63 75.68 -91.88
C ARG A 147 -4.45 75.60 -92.84
N ALA A 148 -4.36 74.41 -93.43
CA ALA A 148 -4.14 74.13 -94.84
C ALA A 148 -2.83 74.62 -95.49
N GLY A 149 -1.99 73.65 -95.86
CA GLY A 149 -0.97 73.89 -96.86
C GLY A 149 0.05 72.76 -97.00
N GLY A 150 -0.29 71.74 -97.79
CA GLY A 150 0.62 71.11 -98.76
C GLY A 150 1.95 70.50 -98.30
N GLY A 151 2.00 69.16 -98.37
CA GLY A 151 3.00 68.46 -99.20
C GLY A 151 4.36 68.14 -98.57
N GLY A 152 4.79 66.88 -98.75
CA GLY A 152 6.22 66.57 -98.83
C GLY A 152 6.71 65.33 -98.06
N LYS A 153 6.60 64.18 -98.74
CA LYS A 153 7.63 63.12 -98.89
C LYS A 153 8.60 62.79 -97.73
N GLY A 154 8.69 61.48 -97.45
CA GLY A 154 10.00 60.80 -97.33
C GLY A 154 10.26 60.06 -96.01
N ARG A 155 10.46 58.74 -96.10
CA ARG A 155 10.86 57.80 -95.03
C ARG A 155 12.11 58.24 -94.24
N PRO A 156 12.25 57.77 -92.98
CA PRO A 156 13.19 56.67 -92.74
C PRO A 156 12.53 55.54 -91.92
N THR A 157 12.03 54.51 -92.59
CA THR A 157 11.42 53.33 -91.94
C THR A 157 12.45 52.43 -91.25
N SER A 158 13.76 52.55 -91.52
CA SER A 158 14.76 51.65 -90.96
C SER A 158 15.04 51.87 -89.46
N GLN A 159 15.09 53.11 -88.99
CA GLN A 159 15.35 53.42 -87.57
C GLN A 159 14.11 53.16 -86.69
N LEU A 160 12.91 53.47 -87.18
CA LEU A 160 11.66 53.23 -86.46
C LEU A 160 11.37 51.73 -86.31
N ASP A 161 11.68 50.93 -87.33
CA ASP A 161 11.48 49.47 -87.27
C ASP A 161 12.54 48.77 -86.39
N LEU A 162 13.76 49.32 -86.30
CA LEU A 162 14.79 48.87 -85.35
C LEU A 162 14.39 49.15 -83.90
N LEU A 163 13.94 50.39 -83.60
CA LEU A 163 13.47 50.75 -82.27
C LEU A 163 12.20 49.97 -81.87
N LYS A 164 11.31 49.66 -82.80
CA LYS A 164 10.15 48.79 -82.53
C LYS A 164 10.55 47.36 -82.18
N ARG A 165 11.57 46.80 -82.84
CA ARG A 165 12.13 45.48 -82.47
C ARG A 165 12.80 45.53 -81.12
N GLU A 166 13.59 46.56 -80.85
CA GLU A 166 14.27 46.71 -79.56
C GLU A 166 13.27 46.91 -78.40
N VAL A 167 12.23 47.72 -78.59
CA VAL A 167 11.14 47.87 -77.60
C VAL A 167 10.38 46.56 -77.42
N LYS A 168 10.13 45.80 -78.50
CA LYS A 168 9.50 44.48 -78.40
C LYS A 168 10.36 43.49 -77.64
N ASP A 169 11.65 43.38 -77.98
CA ASP A 169 12.60 42.49 -77.31
C ASP A 169 12.78 42.86 -75.84
N LYS A 170 12.83 44.17 -75.52
CA LYS A 170 12.86 44.68 -74.15
C LYS A 170 11.55 44.44 -73.41
N SER A 171 10.39 44.57 -74.06
CA SER A 171 9.10 44.23 -73.47
C SER A 171 8.99 42.73 -73.17
N GLU A 172 9.50 41.88 -74.06
CA GLU A 172 9.55 40.43 -73.86
C GLU A 172 10.59 40.03 -72.79
N GLN A 173 11.68 40.77 -72.65
CA GLN A 173 12.63 40.62 -71.54
C GLN A 173 11.99 41.04 -70.20
N CYS A 174 11.27 42.17 -70.16
CA CYS A 174 10.55 42.61 -68.97
C CYS A 174 9.46 41.60 -68.55
N GLU A 175 8.70 41.06 -69.50
CA GLU A 175 7.69 40.04 -69.20
C GLU A 175 8.31 38.71 -68.75
N ARG A 176 9.51 38.35 -69.25
CA ARG A 176 10.26 37.20 -68.73
C ARG A 176 10.73 37.42 -67.29
N LEU A 177 11.33 38.58 -67.01
CA LEU A 177 11.79 38.93 -65.67
C LEU A 177 10.63 39.03 -64.67
N LYS A 178 9.47 39.57 -65.07
CA LYS A 178 8.27 39.58 -64.22
C LYS A 178 7.81 38.17 -63.84
N ARG A 179 7.82 37.23 -64.80
CA ARG A 179 7.48 35.82 -64.52
C ARG A 179 8.50 35.18 -63.58
N GLU A 180 9.79 35.45 -63.77
CA GLU A 180 10.85 34.94 -62.88
C GLU A 180 10.70 35.48 -61.46
N VAL A 181 10.48 36.80 -61.31
CA VAL A 181 10.20 37.43 -60.00
C VAL A 181 8.96 36.81 -59.35
N GLN A 182 7.88 36.60 -60.11
CA GLN A 182 6.68 35.96 -59.58
C GLN A 182 6.92 34.53 -59.10
N ILE A 183 7.76 33.76 -59.80
CA ILE A 183 8.18 32.41 -59.38
C ILE A 183 9.05 32.48 -58.12
N PHE A 184 9.97 33.43 -58.03
CA PHE A 184 10.79 33.62 -56.82
C PHE A 184 9.96 34.06 -55.62
N GLU A 185 9.01 34.98 -55.79
CA GLU A 185 8.10 35.41 -54.72
C GLU A 185 7.23 34.26 -54.21
N SER A 186 6.70 33.44 -55.12
CA SER A 186 5.89 32.27 -54.74
C SER A 186 6.74 31.21 -54.04
N ARG A 187 7.98 30.99 -54.46
CA ARG A 187 8.94 30.11 -53.76
C ARG A 187 9.31 30.65 -52.38
N LEU A 188 9.59 31.94 -52.26
CA LEU A 188 9.90 32.60 -50.99
C LEU A 188 8.74 32.48 -50.00
N ARG A 189 7.49 32.65 -50.47
CA ARG A 189 6.29 32.45 -49.65
C ARG A 189 6.14 31.01 -49.15
N VAL A 190 6.48 30.01 -49.98
CA VAL A 190 6.44 28.60 -49.58
C VAL A 190 7.54 28.30 -48.55
N GLU A 191 8.76 28.77 -48.79
CA GLU A 191 9.89 28.59 -47.87
C GLU A 191 9.64 29.30 -46.53
N GLN A 192 9.05 30.50 -46.55
CA GLN A 192 8.66 31.22 -45.34
C GLN A 192 7.59 30.46 -44.55
N LYS A 193 6.52 29.98 -45.19
CA LYS A 193 5.48 29.16 -44.54
C LYS A 193 6.05 27.87 -43.95
N PHE A 194 6.97 27.22 -44.67
CA PHE A 194 7.63 26.01 -44.19
C PHE A 194 8.56 26.29 -43.00
N GLY A 195 9.28 27.42 -43.01
CA GLY A 195 10.07 27.90 -41.87
C GLY A 195 9.20 28.21 -40.65
N GLU A 196 8.10 28.93 -40.83
CA GLU A 196 7.12 29.22 -39.79
C GLU A 196 6.50 27.94 -39.21
N GLU A 197 6.15 26.96 -40.06
CA GLU A 197 5.61 25.68 -39.61
C GLU A 197 6.63 24.85 -38.83
N LYS A 198 7.90 24.83 -39.25
CA LYS A 198 9.00 24.19 -38.50
C LYS A 198 9.21 24.83 -37.14
N VAL A 199 9.23 26.17 -37.08
CA VAL A 199 9.34 26.90 -35.81
C VAL A 199 8.13 26.61 -34.92
N ARG A 200 6.92 26.53 -35.49
CA ARG A 200 5.71 26.18 -34.74
C ARG A 200 5.77 24.76 -34.16
N LYS A 201 6.21 23.76 -34.95
CA LYS A 201 6.40 22.37 -34.50
C LYS A 201 7.44 22.29 -33.39
N ALA A 202 8.60 22.90 -33.57
CA ALA A 202 9.66 22.92 -32.55
C ALA A 202 9.21 23.62 -31.26
N LYS A 203 8.40 24.69 -31.34
CA LYS A 203 7.80 25.33 -30.16
C LYS A 203 6.81 24.40 -29.45
N ALA A 204 5.94 23.73 -30.19
CA ALA A 204 4.96 22.79 -29.62
C ALA A 204 5.66 21.62 -28.90
N GLU A 205 6.68 21.01 -29.53
CA GLU A 205 7.49 19.93 -28.93
C GLU A 205 8.22 20.41 -27.67
N ARG A 206 8.77 21.64 -27.68
CA ARG A 206 9.41 22.23 -26.51
C ARG A 206 8.42 22.45 -25.37
N ASP A 207 7.22 22.94 -25.66
CA ASP A 207 6.19 23.17 -24.65
C ASP A 207 5.66 21.86 -24.08
N GLU A 208 5.50 20.82 -24.90
CA GLU A 208 5.15 19.47 -24.47
C GLU A 208 6.23 18.87 -23.55
N ALA A 209 7.50 18.94 -23.94
CA ALA A 209 8.63 18.51 -23.11
C ALA A 209 8.72 19.30 -21.79
N ARG A 210 8.40 20.60 -21.82
CA ARG A 210 8.37 21.42 -20.60
C ARG A 210 7.22 21.03 -19.68
N ASN A 211 6.06 20.69 -20.22
CA ASN A 211 4.91 20.26 -19.44
C ASN A 211 5.15 18.87 -18.83
N SER A 212 5.70 17.92 -19.59
CA SER A 212 6.05 16.60 -19.06
C SER A 212 7.11 16.66 -17.97
N ALA A 213 8.14 17.51 -18.13
CA ALA A 213 9.15 17.75 -17.09
C ALA A 213 8.54 18.34 -15.81
N ARG A 214 7.59 19.28 -15.94
CA ARG A 214 6.85 19.83 -14.78
C ARG A 214 6.01 18.78 -14.07
N GLU A 215 5.37 17.88 -14.81
CA GLU A 215 4.62 16.78 -14.21
C GLU A 215 5.52 15.77 -13.50
N ALA A 216 6.68 15.45 -14.09
CA ALA A 216 7.67 14.59 -13.46
C ALA A 216 8.18 15.19 -12.14
N LEU A 217 8.46 16.50 -12.10
CA LEU A 217 8.87 17.20 -10.88
C LEU A 217 7.76 17.19 -9.80
N LYS A 218 6.49 17.36 -10.19
CA LYS A 218 5.36 17.24 -9.25
C LYS A 218 5.26 15.82 -8.69
N LYS A 219 5.44 14.79 -9.52
CA LYS A 219 5.44 13.39 -9.08
C LYS A 219 6.60 13.12 -8.11
N LEU A 220 7.80 13.63 -8.39
CA LEU A 220 8.95 13.50 -7.49
C LEU A 220 8.71 14.17 -6.14
N ALA A 221 8.15 15.38 -6.12
CA ALA A 221 7.80 16.05 -4.87
C ALA A 221 6.76 15.25 -4.07
N ASN A 222 5.73 14.71 -4.73
CA ASN A 222 4.74 13.86 -4.07
C ASN A 222 5.34 12.55 -3.52
N LEU A 223 6.27 11.93 -4.25
CA LEU A 223 6.97 10.73 -3.79
C LEU A 223 7.87 11.02 -2.60
N GLN A 224 8.54 12.18 -2.57
CA GLN A 224 9.36 12.60 -1.44
C GLN A 224 8.53 12.79 -0.17
N VAL A 225 7.36 13.43 -0.28
CA VAL A 225 6.43 13.56 0.85
C VAL A 225 5.98 12.19 1.35
N ARG A 226 5.57 11.30 0.44
CA ARG A 226 5.15 9.93 0.80
C ARG A 226 6.26 9.13 1.46
N LEU A 227 7.50 9.28 0.99
CA LEU A 227 8.66 8.60 1.56
C LEU A 227 8.91 9.08 3.00
N GLN A 228 8.79 10.39 3.25
CA GLN A 228 8.88 10.95 4.59
C GLN A 228 7.75 10.44 5.50
N GLU A 229 6.50 10.41 5.02
CA GLU A 229 5.36 9.86 5.78
C GLU A 229 5.55 8.37 6.12
N VAL A 230 6.13 7.59 5.21
CA VAL A 230 6.45 6.18 5.48
C VAL A 230 7.57 6.08 6.52
N GLN A 231 8.63 6.88 6.41
CA GLN A 231 9.73 6.88 7.38
C GLN A 231 9.26 7.25 8.78
N GLU A 232 8.39 8.26 8.92
CA GLU A 232 7.82 8.67 10.20
C GLU A 232 6.93 7.56 10.80
N ARG A 233 6.10 6.90 9.98
CA ARG A 233 5.28 5.76 10.43
C ARG A 233 6.12 4.56 10.84
N CYS A 234 7.18 4.23 10.09
CA CYS A 234 8.12 3.18 10.46
C CYS A 234 8.80 3.51 11.80
N GLY A 235 9.28 4.74 11.99
CA GLY A 235 9.89 5.16 13.25
C GLY A 235 8.92 5.17 14.43
N GLN A 236 7.64 5.50 14.21
CA GLN A 236 6.60 5.37 15.24
C GLN A 236 6.34 3.90 15.60
N SER A 237 6.18 3.04 14.59
CA SER A 237 5.96 1.61 14.77
C SER A 237 7.13 0.94 15.49
N GLU A 238 8.38 1.32 15.20
CA GLU A 238 9.55 0.83 15.93
C GLU A 238 9.54 1.21 17.42
N LYS A 239 9.15 2.45 17.75
CA LYS A 239 9.01 2.89 19.14
C LYS A 239 7.93 2.11 19.87
N GLU A 240 6.79 1.89 19.23
CA GLU A 240 5.70 1.08 19.76
C GLU A 240 6.13 -0.37 19.98
N MET A 241 6.87 -0.95 19.03
CA MET A 241 7.41 -2.31 19.15
C MET A 241 8.42 -2.45 20.29
N ILE A 242 9.25 -1.42 20.53
CA ILE A 242 10.18 -1.40 21.66
C ILE A 242 9.41 -1.31 22.98
N ALA A 243 8.41 -0.41 23.08
CA ALA A 243 7.58 -0.26 24.28
C ALA A 243 6.78 -1.53 24.60
N ALA A 244 6.18 -2.16 23.58
CA ALA A 244 5.47 -3.43 23.75
C ALA A 244 6.41 -4.57 24.18
N ARG A 245 7.66 -4.57 23.71
CA ARG A 245 8.68 -5.55 24.14
C ARG A 245 9.08 -5.35 25.60
N SER A 246 9.24 -4.10 26.07
CA SER A 246 9.55 -3.84 27.48
C SER A 246 8.39 -4.23 28.39
N GLU A 247 7.15 -3.86 28.04
CA GLU A 247 5.96 -4.25 28.80
C GLU A 247 5.80 -5.78 28.87
N ARG A 248 6.01 -6.46 27.74
CA ARG A 248 5.98 -7.93 27.71
C ARG A 248 7.07 -8.55 28.59
N ALA A 249 8.25 -7.95 28.69
CA ALA A 249 9.32 -8.43 29.56
C ALA A 249 8.96 -8.25 31.05
N GLU A 250 8.33 -7.13 31.41
CA GLU A 250 7.86 -6.86 32.78
C GLU A 250 6.75 -7.84 33.18
N LEU A 251 5.74 -8.02 32.33
CA LEU A 251 4.66 -8.99 32.57
C LEU A 251 5.19 -10.43 32.63
N ALA A 252 6.18 -10.78 31.81
CA ALA A 252 6.80 -12.10 31.88
C ALA A 252 7.53 -12.33 33.21
N ALA A 253 8.20 -11.31 33.76
CA ALA A 253 8.83 -11.39 35.06
C ALA A 253 7.81 -11.55 36.19
N GLU A 254 6.70 -10.80 36.15
CA GLU A 254 5.62 -10.91 37.13
C GLU A 254 4.96 -12.31 37.10
N VAL A 255 4.72 -12.86 35.91
CA VAL A 255 4.17 -14.22 35.76
C VAL A 255 5.09 -15.26 36.39
N VAL A 256 6.41 -15.11 36.30
CA VAL A 256 7.35 -16.03 36.96
C VAL A 256 7.24 -15.96 38.47
N ILE A 257 7.15 -14.75 39.04
CA ILE A 257 7.00 -14.54 40.49
C ILE A 257 5.68 -15.16 40.99
N LEU A 258 4.56 -14.85 40.32
CA LEU A 258 3.25 -15.37 40.70
C LEU A 258 3.17 -16.89 40.61
N LYS A 259 3.80 -17.50 39.59
CA LYS A 259 3.89 -18.96 39.50
C LYS A 259 4.64 -19.57 40.67
N GLU A 260 5.71 -18.92 41.14
CA GLU A 260 6.46 -19.40 42.30
C GLU A 260 5.65 -19.27 43.60
N GLU A 261 4.88 -18.18 43.76
CA GLU A 261 3.98 -17.99 44.91
C GLU A 261 2.83 -19.01 44.93
N VAL A 262 2.21 -19.27 43.77
CA VAL A 262 1.19 -20.32 43.64
C VAL A 262 1.76 -21.67 44.03
N LYS A 263 2.95 -22.02 43.53
CA LYS A 263 3.62 -23.27 43.88
C LYS A 263 3.88 -23.37 45.39
N LYS A 264 4.38 -22.31 46.03
CA LYS A 264 4.60 -22.28 47.49
C LYS A 264 3.29 -22.47 48.27
N SER A 265 2.20 -21.88 47.80
CA SER A 265 0.87 -22.04 48.41
C SER A 265 0.33 -23.46 48.25
N GLU A 266 0.51 -24.07 47.08
CA GLU A 266 0.13 -25.45 46.79
C GLU A 266 0.93 -26.43 47.66
N ASP A 267 2.24 -26.25 47.77
CA ASP A 267 3.11 -27.06 48.63
C ASP A 267 2.70 -26.95 50.10
N CYS A 268 2.43 -25.74 50.59
CA CYS A 268 1.90 -25.52 51.94
C CYS A 268 0.55 -26.23 52.16
N THR A 269 -0.36 -26.11 51.20
CA THR A 269 -1.70 -26.74 51.27
C THR A 269 -1.59 -28.27 51.28
N ASN A 270 -0.73 -28.83 50.43
CA ASN A 270 -0.48 -30.26 50.36
C ASN A 270 0.15 -30.79 51.66
N PHE A 271 1.11 -30.04 52.22
CA PHE A 271 1.69 -30.35 53.52
C PHE A 271 0.64 -30.44 54.63
N TRP A 272 -0.22 -29.41 54.75
CA TRP A 272 -1.27 -29.39 55.76
C TRP A 272 -2.34 -30.46 55.53
N LYS A 273 -2.70 -30.73 54.27
CA LYS A 273 -3.61 -31.83 53.91
C LYS A 273 -3.05 -33.18 54.36
N GLN A 274 -1.75 -33.42 54.14
CA GLN A 274 -1.09 -34.64 54.59
C GLN A 274 -1.06 -34.75 56.11
N LYS A 275 -0.73 -33.66 56.82
CA LYS A 275 -0.75 -33.59 58.28
C LYS A 275 -2.15 -33.85 58.85
N TYR A 276 -3.18 -33.27 58.24
CA TYR A 276 -4.57 -33.51 58.62
C TYR A 276 -4.97 -34.98 58.44
N LEU A 277 -4.57 -35.62 57.34
CA LEU A 277 -4.85 -37.05 57.12
C LEU A 277 -4.15 -37.95 58.14
N GLN A 278 -2.89 -37.64 58.48
CA GLN A 278 -2.14 -38.35 59.54
C GLN A 278 -2.80 -38.18 60.91
N GLU A 279 -3.22 -36.96 61.24
CA GLU A 279 -3.93 -36.66 62.49
C GLU A 279 -5.27 -37.40 62.53
N ARG A 280 -6.05 -37.38 61.45
CA ARG A 280 -7.34 -38.07 61.37
C ARG A 280 -7.20 -39.57 61.57
N GLU A 281 -6.18 -40.18 60.98
CA GLU A 281 -5.90 -41.61 61.16
C GLU A 281 -5.46 -41.92 62.60
N SER A 282 -4.62 -41.07 63.18
CA SER A 282 -4.20 -41.20 64.59
C SER A 282 -5.40 -41.06 65.53
N ARG A 283 -6.27 -40.08 65.28
CA ARG A 283 -7.52 -39.86 66.02
C ARG A 283 -8.45 -41.06 65.91
N ARG A 284 -8.58 -41.67 64.72
CA ARG A 284 -9.37 -42.89 64.52
C ARG A 284 -8.85 -44.05 65.38
N LYS A 285 -7.53 -44.30 65.37
CA LYS A 285 -6.90 -45.35 66.18
C LYS A 285 -7.11 -45.13 67.68
N THR A 286 -6.83 -43.93 68.17
CA THR A 286 -7.03 -43.60 69.58
C THR A 286 -8.51 -43.69 69.98
N HIS A 287 -9.42 -43.24 69.10
CA HIS A 287 -10.85 -43.37 69.33
C HIS A 287 -11.27 -44.84 69.43
N GLU A 288 -10.78 -45.70 68.53
CA GLU A 288 -11.08 -47.13 68.55
C GLU A 288 -10.57 -47.83 69.82
N GLN A 289 -9.34 -47.52 70.25
CA GLN A 289 -8.78 -48.01 71.51
C GLN A 289 -9.62 -47.55 72.72
N LEU A 290 -10.02 -46.28 72.75
CA LEU A 290 -10.90 -45.75 73.79
C LEU A 290 -12.26 -46.46 73.82
N GLN A 291 -12.83 -46.78 72.65
CA GLN A 291 -14.08 -47.53 72.58
C GLN A 291 -13.91 -48.96 73.11
N GLN A 292 -12.81 -49.64 72.81
CA GLN A 292 -12.52 -50.98 73.36
C GLN A 292 -12.48 -50.96 74.90
N ILE A 293 -11.87 -49.93 75.49
CA ILE A 293 -11.79 -49.75 76.95
C ILE A 293 -13.16 -49.42 77.56
N ARG A 294 -13.96 -48.57 76.89
CA ARG A 294 -15.27 -48.12 77.39
C ARG A 294 -16.38 -49.16 77.26
N GLY A 295 -16.16 -50.22 76.48
CA GLY A 295 -17.10 -51.33 76.29
C GLY A 295 -17.61 -51.45 74.85
N ASN A 296 -18.01 -52.67 74.48
CA ASN A 296 -18.30 -53.01 73.08
C ASN A 296 -19.68 -52.55 72.58
N ILE A 297 -20.60 -52.16 73.48
CA ILE A 297 -21.91 -51.63 73.09
C ILE A 297 -21.76 -50.17 72.71
N ARG A 298 -22.14 -49.82 71.47
CA ARG A 298 -21.99 -48.47 70.91
C ARG A 298 -23.36 -47.93 70.50
N VAL A 299 -23.68 -46.72 70.93
CA VAL A 299 -24.89 -45.99 70.51
C VAL A 299 -24.48 -44.86 69.58
N LEU A 300 -24.96 -44.91 68.35
CA LEU A 300 -24.68 -43.93 67.30
C LEU A 300 -25.96 -43.15 66.97
N CYS A 301 -25.86 -41.84 66.88
CA CYS A 301 -26.95 -41.01 66.38
C CYS A 301 -26.72 -40.65 64.91
N ARG A 302 -27.75 -40.75 64.07
CA ARG A 302 -27.72 -40.30 62.68
C ARG A 302 -28.85 -39.33 62.43
N ILE A 303 -28.50 -38.08 62.14
CA ILE A 303 -29.45 -37.03 61.77
C ILE A 303 -29.62 -37.11 60.25
N ARG A 304 -30.84 -37.39 59.79
CA ARG A 304 -31.11 -37.40 58.34
C ARG A 304 -31.28 -35.96 57.83
N PRO A 305 -30.68 -35.60 56.67
CA PRO A 305 -30.98 -34.35 56.01
C PRO A 305 -32.47 -34.24 55.69
N ALA A 306 -33.03 -33.04 55.82
CA ALA A 306 -34.42 -32.79 55.48
C ALA A 306 -34.63 -33.07 53.98
N LEU A 307 -35.60 -33.94 53.65
CA LEU A 307 -35.98 -34.21 52.27
C LEU A 307 -36.82 -33.02 51.76
N VAL A 308 -36.38 -32.40 50.66
CA VAL A 308 -37.02 -31.21 50.06
C VAL A 308 -38.25 -31.57 49.20
N ARG A 309 -38.65 -32.85 49.14
CA ARG A 309 -39.81 -33.28 48.34
C ARG A 309 -41.07 -33.39 49.19
N GLY A 310 -42.01 -32.49 48.93
CA GLY A 310 -43.41 -32.56 49.38
C GLY A 310 -43.66 -31.75 50.65
N GLU A 311 -44.45 -30.69 50.51
CA GLU A 311 -45.03 -29.92 51.61
C GLU A 311 -45.75 -30.86 52.58
N GLY A 312 -45.18 -31.09 53.77
CA GLY A 312 -45.77 -31.96 54.79
C GLY A 312 -45.13 -31.83 56.18
N ASP A 313 -43.80 -31.85 56.29
CA ASP A 313 -43.12 -31.95 57.61
C ASP A 313 -42.29 -30.70 57.99
N ALA A 314 -42.72 -29.50 57.60
CA ALA A 314 -42.08 -28.27 58.05
C ALA A 314 -42.39 -27.93 59.53
N ALA A 315 -43.44 -28.53 60.10
CA ALA A 315 -44.01 -28.15 61.39
C ALA A 315 -43.25 -28.67 62.62
N ASP A 316 -42.32 -29.62 62.47
CA ASP A 316 -41.65 -30.27 63.60
C ASP A 316 -40.10 -30.32 63.46
N LYS A 317 -39.53 -29.34 62.74
CA LYS A 317 -38.07 -29.23 62.59
C LYS A 317 -37.41 -28.77 63.89
N VAL A 318 -36.91 -29.74 64.65
CA VAL A 318 -36.10 -29.51 65.85
C VAL A 318 -34.73 -28.95 65.45
N ALA A 319 -34.40 -27.75 65.92
CA ALA A 319 -33.10 -27.15 65.65
C ALA A 319 -32.02 -28.00 66.34
N THR A 320 -31.12 -28.57 65.54
CA THR A 320 -30.08 -29.48 66.02
C THR A 320 -28.72 -28.81 65.95
N THR A 321 -28.00 -28.75 67.07
CA THR A 321 -26.63 -28.23 67.15
C THR A 321 -25.70 -29.32 67.68
N ILE A 322 -24.48 -29.39 67.13
CA ILE A 322 -23.46 -30.36 67.52
C ILE A 322 -22.28 -29.58 68.13
N PRO A 323 -22.39 -29.18 69.42
CA PRO A 323 -21.36 -28.37 70.07
C PRO A 323 -20.03 -29.10 70.23
N MET A 324 -20.06 -30.43 70.42
CA MET A 324 -18.87 -31.27 70.54
C MET A 324 -19.12 -32.63 69.87
N PRO A 325 -18.05 -33.34 69.44
CA PRO A 325 -18.19 -34.70 68.92
C PRO A 325 -18.90 -35.61 69.92
N GLY A 326 -20.00 -36.24 69.49
CA GLY A 326 -20.82 -37.12 70.34
C GLY A 326 -21.89 -36.42 71.19
N LEU A 327 -21.95 -35.08 71.20
CA LEU A 327 -22.99 -34.33 71.92
C LEU A 327 -23.96 -33.69 70.92
N ILE A 328 -25.24 -34.04 70.99
CA ILE A 328 -26.31 -33.40 70.23
C ILE A 328 -27.17 -32.57 71.17
N ARG A 329 -27.41 -31.32 70.78
CA ARG A 329 -28.38 -30.44 71.42
C ARG A 329 -29.56 -30.19 70.50
N LEU A 330 -30.73 -30.62 70.97
CA LEU A 330 -32.03 -30.41 70.34
C LEU A 330 -32.72 -29.22 70.98
N ASN A 331 -33.16 -28.26 70.18
CA ASN A 331 -33.98 -27.13 70.64
C ASN A 331 -35.37 -27.23 70.03
N LYS A 332 -36.36 -27.49 70.90
CA LYS A 332 -37.79 -27.55 70.57
C LYS A 332 -38.54 -26.74 71.62
N ASP A 333 -39.42 -25.83 71.19
CA ASP A 333 -40.33 -25.07 72.06
C ASP A 333 -39.63 -24.38 73.24
N ARG A 334 -38.46 -23.75 73.00
CA ARG A 334 -37.62 -23.07 74.01
C ARG A 334 -37.02 -23.98 75.09
N ARG A 335 -37.07 -25.31 74.91
CA ARG A 335 -36.36 -26.27 75.76
C ARG A 335 -35.14 -26.79 75.03
N ASN A 336 -34.01 -26.79 75.73
CA ASN A 336 -32.78 -27.42 75.25
C ASN A 336 -32.71 -28.83 75.85
N MET A 337 -32.53 -29.82 75.00
CA MET A 337 -32.29 -31.21 75.40
C MET A 337 -30.93 -31.65 74.87
N ASP A 338 -30.08 -32.12 75.79
CA ASP A 338 -28.73 -32.55 75.49
C ASP A 338 -28.66 -34.09 75.55
N PHE A 339 -28.10 -34.70 74.50
CA PHE A 339 -27.95 -36.14 74.37
C PHE A 339 -26.50 -36.50 74.05
N GLU A 340 -25.94 -37.42 74.82
CA GLU A 340 -24.59 -37.94 74.63
C GLU A 340 -24.61 -39.30 73.93
N TYR A 341 -23.79 -39.42 72.88
CA TYR A 341 -23.63 -40.59 72.04
C TYR A 341 -22.15 -40.87 71.79
N ASN A 342 -21.82 -42.10 71.36
CA ASN A 342 -20.46 -42.44 70.97
C ASN A 342 -20.01 -41.67 69.71
N SER A 343 -20.94 -41.38 68.80
CA SER A 343 -20.74 -40.54 67.61
C SER A 343 -22.08 -40.08 67.02
N CYS A 344 -22.04 -38.96 66.31
CA CYS A 344 -23.19 -38.31 65.68
C CYS A 344 -22.87 -38.04 64.20
N PHE A 345 -23.77 -38.41 63.29
CA PHE A 345 -23.58 -38.34 61.83
C PHE A 345 -24.67 -37.55 61.12
#